data_AF-A0A1A8T687-F1
#
_entry.id   AF-A0A1A8T687-F1
#
_cell.length_a   1.000
_cell.length_b   1.000
_cell.length_c   1.000
_cell.angle_alpha   90.00
_cell.angle_beta   90.00
_cell.angle_gamma   90.00
#
_symmetry.space_group_name_H-M   'P 1'
#
loop_
_entity.id
_entity.type
_entity.pdbx_description
1 polymer ?
#
loop_
_entity_poly.entity_id
_entity_poly.type
_entity_poly.pdbx_seq_one_letter_code
_entity_poly.pdbx_strand_id
1 'polypeptide(L)'
;MIRLHCTNKLLPKLPTNANGRLPSSASQVIPGLEALNPLSGWHGSLFLVKGRNCVICVHEATRLAIYIPCLNKADFADLDRLFAQALLQSLEAIQATEEQINTAKQLLQPLVIDDECKDAMHMCLNQAKACIEQMLWDDNTPFEKLPFAKASFLLAEMPFNLQAQKEVVWPKKLMLRLLDDAAASYQRATSRHTSTDGHASPDGKVVSMVDFKKPRKS
;
A
#
# COMPACT_ATOMS: atom_id res chain seq x y z
N MET A 1 0.71 -9.18 2.06
CA MET A 1 1.41 -8.84 0.81
C MET A 1 0.77 -7.64 0.15
N ILE A 2 1.53 -6.93 -0.69
CA ILE A 2 1.03 -5.89 -1.61
C ILE A 2 1.20 -6.41 -3.03
N ARG A 3 0.14 -6.44 -3.83
CA ARG A 3 0.22 -6.84 -5.24
C ARG A 3 0.68 -5.69 -6.12
N LEU A 4 1.68 -5.94 -6.97
CA LEU A 4 2.17 -5.04 -8.00
C LEU A 4 2.02 -5.67 -9.38
N HIS A 5 0.96 -5.27 -10.08
CA HIS A 5 0.67 -5.65 -11.46
C HIS A 5 1.61 -4.92 -12.41
N CYS A 6 2.55 -5.64 -13.01
CA CYS A 6 3.60 -5.05 -13.83
C CYS A 6 3.25 -5.09 -15.31
N THR A 7 3.59 -4.03 -16.03
CA THR A 7 3.54 -4.05 -17.49
C THR A 7 4.64 -4.94 -18.05
N ASN A 8 4.47 -5.38 -19.31
CA ASN A 8 5.50 -6.10 -20.08
C ASN A 8 6.82 -5.33 -20.26
N LYS A 9 6.87 -4.03 -19.92
CA LYS A 9 8.10 -3.24 -19.92
C LYS A 9 8.89 -3.39 -18.63
N LEU A 10 8.20 -3.52 -17.50
CA LEU A 10 8.82 -3.62 -16.18
C LEU A 10 9.12 -5.07 -15.81
N LEU A 11 8.16 -5.97 -16.02
CA LEU A 11 8.24 -7.37 -15.59
C LEU A 11 9.54 -8.07 -16.00
N PRO A 12 10.05 -7.96 -17.25
CA PRO A 12 11.28 -8.64 -17.65
C PRO A 12 12.57 -8.14 -16.96
N LYS A 13 12.51 -7.01 -16.24
CA LYS A 13 13.66 -6.45 -15.50
C LYS A 13 13.71 -6.93 -14.05
N LEU A 14 12.62 -7.52 -13.55
CA LEU A 14 12.49 -7.89 -12.16
C LEU A 14 13.00 -9.33 -11.94
N PRO A 15 13.96 -9.56 -11.04
CA PRO A 15 14.48 -10.90 -10.76
C PRO A 15 13.53 -11.65 -9.81
N THR A 16 12.30 -11.96 -10.27
CA THR A 16 11.29 -12.63 -9.47
C THR A 16 11.51 -14.14 -9.42
N ASN A 17 11.13 -14.76 -8.30
CA ASN A 17 11.02 -16.22 -8.20
C ASN A 17 9.63 -16.71 -8.68
N ALA A 18 9.39 -18.03 -8.63
CA ALA A 18 8.14 -18.64 -9.06
C ALA A 18 6.88 -18.12 -8.33
N ASN A 19 7.04 -17.50 -7.15
CA ASN A 19 5.95 -16.92 -6.37
C ASN A 19 5.81 -15.40 -6.60
N GLY A 20 6.46 -14.84 -7.61
CA GLY A 20 6.42 -13.41 -7.92
C GLY A 20 7.15 -12.52 -6.91
N ARG A 21 8.01 -13.09 -6.05
CA ARG A 21 8.73 -12.33 -5.02
C ARG A 21 10.13 -11.92 -5.48
N LEU A 22 10.59 -10.77 -5.01
CA LEU A 22 11.94 -10.27 -5.25
C LEU A 22 12.93 -10.87 -4.25
N PRO A 23 14.25 -10.88 -4.56
CA PRO A 23 15.26 -11.43 -3.68
C PRO A 23 15.35 -10.70 -2.32
N SER A 24 15.14 -9.38 -2.33
CA SER A 24 15.20 -8.53 -1.14
C SER A 24 13.89 -8.45 -0.35
N SER A 25 12.81 -9.11 -0.81
CA SER A 25 11.53 -9.09 -0.11
C SER A 25 11.67 -9.72 1.28
N ALA A 26 11.41 -8.95 2.33
CA ALA A 26 11.47 -9.44 3.70
C ALA A 26 10.56 -10.68 3.86
N SER A 27 11.06 -11.72 4.54
CA SER A 27 10.33 -13.01 4.64
C SER A 27 9.09 -12.94 5.55
N GLN A 28 8.91 -11.86 6.31
CA GLN A 28 7.79 -11.72 7.22
C GLN A 28 6.56 -11.21 6.48
N VAL A 29 5.70 -12.14 6.12
CA VAL A 29 4.33 -11.84 5.68
C VAL A 29 3.41 -12.09 6.86
N ILE A 30 2.52 -11.15 7.15
CA ILE A 30 1.50 -11.33 8.20
C ILE A 30 0.33 -12.12 7.57
N PRO A 31 0.12 -13.39 7.97
CA PRO A 31 -0.96 -14.20 7.42
C PRO A 31 -2.33 -13.57 7.73
N GLY A 32 -3.25 -13.59 6.77
CA GLY A 32 -4.60 -13.06 6.93
C GLY A 32 -4.78 -11.57 6.57
N LEU A 33 -3.70 -10.78 6.50
CA LEU A 33 -3.76 -9.38 6.04
C LEU A 33 -3.78 -9.28 4.49
N GLU A 34 -3.42 -10.35 3.79
CA GLU A 34 -3.12 -10.32 2.35
C GLU A 34 -4.30 -9.96 1.44
N ALA A 35 -5.49 -10.52 1.69
CA ALA A 35 -6.67 -10.30 0.86
C ALA A 35 -7.41 -9.00 1.21
N LEU A 36 -7.11 -8.41 2.37
CA LEU A 36 -7.84 -7.28 2.94
C LEU A 36 -6.97 -6.03 3.09
N ASN A 37 -5.71 -6.07 2.68
CA ASN A 37 -4.82 -4.92 2.78
C ASN A 37 -5.27 -3.82 1.80
N PRO A 38 -5.78 -2.67 2.28
CA PRO A 38 -6.29 -1.63 1.40
C PRO A 38 -5.16 -0.88 0.65
N LEU A 39 -3.89 -1.10 1.02
CA LEU A 39 -2.73 -0.64 0.25
C LEU A 39 -2.29 -1.62 -0.84
N SER A 40 -2.98 -2.74 -1.03
CA SER A 40 -2.69 -3.67 -2.13
C SER A 40 -3.35 -3.21 -3.44
N GLY A 41 -2.85 -3.69 -4.58
CA GLY A 41 -3.40 -3.36 -5.90
C GLY A 41 -2.72 -2.15 -6.52
N TRP A 42 -1.44 -2.30 -6.85
CA TRP A 42 -0.66 -1.30 -7.58
C TRP A 42 -0.40 -1.77 -9.00
N HIS A 43 -0.30 -0.82 -9.93
CA HIS A 43 0.07 -1.08 -11.31
C HIS A 43 1.36 -0.34 -11.62
N GLY A 44 2.39 -1.05 -12.10
CA GLY A 44 3.75 -0.54 -12.26
C GLY A 44 4.26 -0.61 -13.69
N SER A 45 4.90 0.45 -14.17
CA SER A 45 5.57 0.45 -15.48
C SER A 45 6.94 1.10 -15.42
N LEU A 46 7.85 0.59 -16.26
CA LEU A 46 9.15 1.15 -16.52
C LEU A 46 9.04 2.21 -17.63
N PHE A 47 9.61 3.38 -17.37
CA PHE A 47 9.74 4.46 -18.33
C PHE A 47 11.18 4.96 -18.39
N LEU A 48 11.57 5.45 -19.57
CA LEU A 48 12.84 6.15 -19.77
C LEU A 48 12.56 7.65 -19.80
N VAL A 49 13.06 8.38 -18.81
CA VAL A 49 12.88 9.84 -18.70
C VAL A 49 14.26 10.49 -18.72
N LYS A 50 14.53 11.34 -19.72
CA LYS A 50 15.87 11.91 -19.99
C LYS A 50 17.01 10.86 -19.94
N GLY A 51 16.77 9.68 -20.52
CA GLY A 51 17.75 8.59 -20.57
C GLY A 51 17.94 7.82 -19.26
N ARG A 52 17.13 8.08 -18.23
CA ARG A 52 17.17 7.39 -16.93
C ARG A 52 15.97 6.46 -16.77
N ASN A 53 16.21 5.23 -16.30
CA ASN A 53 15.12 4.31 -15.96
C ASN A 53 14.38 4.85 -14.74
N CYS A 54 13.06 4.91 -14.85
CA CYS A 54 12.19 5.31 -13.77
C CYS A 54 11.02 4.34 -13.69
N VAL A 55 10.64 3.96 -12.48
CA VAL A 55 9.42 3.16 -12.25
C VAL A 55 8.33 4.10 -11.74
N ILE A 56 7.17 4.03 -12.37
CA ILE A 56 5.95 4.69 -11.88
C ILE A 56 4.98 3.60 -11.47
N CYS A 57 4.44 3.71 -10.26
CA CYS A 57 3.39 2.84 -9.77
C CYS A 57 2.13 3.65 -9.45
N VAL A 58 0.97 3.18 -9.86
CA VAL A 58 -0.34 3.81 -9.60
C VAL A 58 -1.19 2.88 -8.76
N HIS A 59 -1.75 3.38 -7.66
CA HIS A 59 -2.66 2.64 -6.82
C HIS A 59 -4.03 2.49 -7.50
N GLU A 60 -4.58 1.27 -7.50
CA GLU A 60 -5.81 0.97 -8.24
C GLU A 60 -7.06 1.62 -7.61
N ALA A 61 -7.16 1.70 -6.29
CA ALA A 61 -8.36 2.29 -5.69
C ALA A 61 -8.33 3.83 -5.73
N THR A 62 -7.16 4.42 -5.50
CA THR A 62 -7.05 5.87 -5.22
C THR A 62 -6.42 6.66 -6.36
N ARG A 63 -5.83 5.98 -7.36
CA ARG A 63 -5.01 6.58 -8.44
C ARG A 63 -3.79 7.35 -7.95
N LEU A 64 -3.41 7.22 -6.67
CA LEU A 64 -2.16 7.82 -6.19
C LEU A 64 -1.00 7.22 -6.97
N ALA A 65 -0.21 8.08 -7.60
CA ALA A 65 1.00 7.67 -8.30
C ALA A 65 2.22 7.93 -7.43
N ILE A 66 3.12 6.95 -7.37
CA ILE A 66 4.47 7.11 -6.82
C ILE A 66 5.49 6.94 -7.94
N TYR A 67 6.62 7.62 -7.78
CA TYR A 67 7.67 7.71 -8.77
C TYR A 67 9.00 7.31 -8.15
N ILE A 68 9.71 6.38 -8.77
CA ILE A 68 11.02 5.91 -8.32
C ILE A 68 12.02 6.28 -9.43
N PRO A 69 12.83 7.33 -9.24
CA PRO A 69 13.75 7.83 -10.26
C PRO A 69 15.06 7.03 -10.35
N CYS A 70 15.72 7.11 -11.50
CA CYS A 70 17.14 6.74 -11.69
C CYS A 70 17.54 5.30 -11.33
N LEU A 71 16.69 4.30 -11.60
CA LEU A 71 17.01 2.91 -11.30
C LEU A 71 18.16 2.37 -12.16
N ASN A 72 19.14 1.77 -11.50
CA ASN A 72 20.15 0.92 -12.13
C ASN A 72 19.72 -0.56 -12.08
N LYS A 73 20.58 -1.47 -12.58
CA LYS A 73 20.27 -2.91 -12.64
C LYS A 73 20.05 -3.53 -11.25
N ALA A 74 20.86 -3.16 -10.26
CA ALA A 74 20.76 -3.71 -8.91
C ALA A 74 19.48 -3.23 -8.19
N ASP A 75 19.05 -2.00 -8.47
CA ASP A 75 17.84 -1.42 -7.86
C ASP A 75 16.57 -2.21 -8.15
N PHE A 76 16.48 -2.90 -9.32
CA PHE A 76 15.33 -3.74 -9.63
C PHE A 76 15.17 -4.95 -8.70
N ALA A 77 16.27 -5.47 -8.13
CA ALA A 77 16.21 -6.53 -7.12
C ALA A 77 15.71 -6.01 -5.76
N ASP A 78 15.87 -4.70 -5.52
CA ASP A 78 15.53 -4.00 -4.28
C ASP A 78 14.25 -3.15 -4.42
N LEU A 79 13.46 -3.40 -5.47
CA LEU A 79 12.27 -2.62 -5.77
C LEU A 79 11.24 -2.66 -4.62
N ASP A 80 11.20 -3.75 -3.84
CA ASP A 80 10.36 -3.88 -2.64
C ASP A 80 10.62 -2.74 -1.63
N ARG A 81 11.89 -2.55 -1.27
CA ARG A 81 12.33 -1.49 -0.36
C ARG A 81 12.14 -0.10 -0.96
N LEU A 82 12.50 0.06 -2.25
CA LEU A 82 12.37 1.34 -2.96
C LEU A 82 10.91 1.77 -3.09
N PHE A 83 9.99 0.84 -3.30
CA PHE A 83 8.55 1.08 -3.33
C PHE A 83 8.05 1.57 -1.97
N ALA A 84 8.38 0.87 -0.88
CA ALA A 84 7.99 1.27 0.46
C ALA A 84 8.52 2.67 0.81
N GLN A 85 9.80 2.94 0.50
CA GLN A 85 10.41 4.26 0.70
C GLN A 85 9.69 5.34 -0.11
N ALA A 86 9.46 5.11 -1.40
CA ALA A 86 8.81 6.08 -2.28
C ALA A 86 7.35 6.36 -1.85
N LEU A 87 6.62 5.35 -1.35
CA LEU A 87 5.28 5.53 -0.82
C LEU A 87 5.30 6.44 0.41
N LEU A 88 6.13 6.14 1.41
CA LEU A 88 6.20 6.93 2.64
C LEU A 88 6.65 8.37 2.38
N GLN A 89 7.68 8.56 1.54
CA GLN A 89 8.12 9.90 1.15
C GLN A 89 7.04 10.67 0.37
N SER A 90 6.23 9.97 -0.44
CA SER A 90 5.12 10.61 -1.15
C SER A 90 3.99 11.01 -0.20
N LEU A 91 3.71 10.21 0.83
CA LEU A 91 2.75 10.56 1.89
C LEU A 91 3.19 11.81 2.66
N GLU A 92 4.47 11.90 3.01
CA GLU A 92 5.04 13.10 3.62
C GLU A 92 4.90 14.32 2.70
N ALA A 93 5.20 14.17 1.41
CA ALA A 93 5.11 15.25 0.43
C ALA A 93 3.69 15.80 0.26
N ILE A 94 2.65 14.96 0.44
CA ILE A 94 1.24 15.37 0.39
C ILE A 94 0.68 15.75 1.77
N GLN A 95 1.56 15.93 2.77
CA GLN A 95 1.21 16.36 4.12
C GLN A 95 0.30 15.39 4.87
N ALA A 96 0.51 14.08 4.69
CA ALA A 96 -0.15 13.06 5.51
C ALA A 96 0.16 13.28 7.00
N THR A 97 -0.82 12.99 7.86
CA THR A 97 -0.64 13.05 9.32
C THR A 97 0.27 11.93 9.81
N GLU A 98 0.82 12.07 11.02
CA GLU A 98 1.64 11.02 11.63
C GLU A 98 0.85 9.71 11.79
N GLU A 99 -0.44 9.79 12.14
CA GLU A 99 -1.32 8.62 12.24
C GLU A 99 -1.51 7.91 10.90
N GLN A 100 -1.70 8.67 9.81
CA GLN A 100 -1.81 8.13 8.45
C GLN A 100 -0.50 7.46 8.01
N ILE A 101 0.65 8.10 8.28
CA ILE A 101 1.98 7.53 7.97
C ILE A 101 2.21 6.24 8.78
N ASN A 102 1.86 6.23 10.06
CA ASN A 102 2.00 5.05 10.92
C ASN A 102 1.08 3.91 10.46
N THR A 103 -0.15 4.22 10.06
CA THR A 103 -1.07 3.24 9.46
C THR A 103 -0.48 2.66 8.17
N ALA A 104 0.08 3.49 7.29
CA ALA A 104 0.74 3.02 6.09
C ALA A 104 1.93 2.09 6.40
N LYS A 105 2.76 2.43 7.40
CA LYS A 105 3.87 1.57 7.85
C LYS A 105 3.39 0.20 8.36
N GLN A 106 2.27 0.15 9.08
CA GLN A 106 1.69 -1.11 9.56
C GLN A 106 1.11 -1.97 8.43
N LEU A 107 0.55 -1.32 7.40
CA LEU A 107 -0.02 -1.98 6.23
C LEU A 107 1.02 -2.37 5.18
N LEU A 108 2.22 -1.77 5.20
CA LEU A 108 3.29 -2.16 4.30
C LEU A 108 3.63 -3.65 4.50
N GLN A 109 3.69 -4.35 3.38
CA GLN A 109 3.98 -5.78 3.29
C GLN A 109 4.83 -6.01 2.03
N PRO A 110 5.58 -7.13 1.95
CA PRO A 110 6.36 -7.44 0.77
C PRO A 110 5.53 -7.45 -0.51
N LEU A 111 6.15 -7.04 -1.61
CA LEU A 111 5.58 -7.04 -2.94
C LEU A 111 5.43 -8.47 -3.48
N VAL A 112 4.31 -8.70 -4.16
CA VAL A 112 4.10 -9.86 -5.03
C VAL A 112 3.79 -9.33 -6.41
N ILE A 113 4.58 -9.74 -7.39
CA ILE A 113 4.57 -9.24 -8.76
C ILE A 113 3.85 -10.24 -9.67
N ASP A 114 2.97 -9.71 -10.51
CA ASP A 114 2.31 -10.44 -11.58
C ASP A 114 2.22 -9.57 -12.86
N ASP A 115 1.59 -10.09 -13.91
CA ASP A 115 1.41 -9.45 -15.21
C ASP A 115 -0.04 -8.98 -15.48
N GLU A 116 -0.89 -8.90 -14.46
CA GLU A 116 -2.33 -8.59 -14.58
C GLU A 116 -2.60 -7.06 -14.68
N CYS A 117 -1.77 -6.32 -15.43
CA CYS A 117 -1.92 -4.88 -15.59
C CYS A 117 -3.16 -4.55 -16.46
N LYS A 118 -4.07 -3.72 -15.94
CA LYS A 118 -5.34 -3.39 -16.60
C LYS A 118 -5.18 -2.25 -17.61
N ASP A 119 -5.96 -2.27 -18.69
CA ASP A 119 -5.95 -1.20 -19.73
C ASP A 119 -6.21 0.20 -19.18
N ALA A 120 -7.17 0.34 -18.27
CA ALA A 120 -7.43 1.62 -17.61
C ALA A 120 -6.19 2.13 -16.84
N MET A 121 -5.35 1.22 -16.34
CA MET A 121 -4.17 1.57 -15.55
C MET A 121 -3.01 1.98 -16.44
N HIS A 122 -2.93 1.44 -17.65
CA HIS A 122 -1.99 1.92 -18.67
C HIS A 122 -2.19 3.41 -18.96
N MET A 123 -3.44 3.88 -19.06
CA MET A 123 -3.72 5.31 -19.24
C MET A 123 -3.24 6.13 -18.04
N CYS A 124 -3.53 5.69 -16.81
CA CYS A 124 -3.08 6.39 -15.59
C CYS A 124 -1.54 6.44 -15.49
N LEU A 125 -0.86 5.35 -15.83
CA LEU A 125 0.60 5.27 -15.86
C LEU A 125 1.21 6.25 -16.88
N ASN A 126 0.64 6.33 -18.08
CA ASN A 126 1.07 7.27 -19.11
C ASN A 126 0.80 8.73 -18.72
N GLN A 127 -0.31 9.01 -18.04
CA GLN A 127 -0.62 10.35 -17.52
C GLN A 127 0.40 10.78 -16.45
N ALA A 128 0.71 9.88 -15.51
CA ALA A 128 1.74 10.14 -14.50
C ALA A 128 3.12 10.36 -15.12
N LYS A 129 3.49 9.58 -16.15
CA LYS A 129 4.71 9.81 -16.93
C LYS A 129 4.72 11.21 -17.55
N ALA A 130 3.64 11.60 -18.24
CA ALA A 130 3.56 12.91 -18.89
C ALA A 130 3.70 14.06 -17.90
N CYS A 131 3.15 13.91 -16.68
CA CYS A 131 3.34 14.89 -15.60
C CYS A 131 4.81 15.04 -15.22
N ILE A 132 5.54 13.93 -15.01
CA ILE A 132 6.97 13.96 -14.71
C ILE A 132 7.77 14.58 -15.86
N GLU A 133 7.46 14.22 -17.11
CA GLU A 133 8.12 14.80 -18.29
C GLU A 133 7.88 16.31 -18.40
N GLN A 134 6.66 16.77 -18.12
CA GLN A 134 6.35 18.20 -18.10
C GLN A 134 7.15 18.94 -17.03
N MET A 135 7.36 18.34 -15.86
CA MET A 135 8.22 18.95 -14.82
C MET A 135 9.69 19.05 -15.24
N LEU A 136 10.09 18.28 -16.24
CA LEU A 136 11.45 18.22 -16.80
C LEU A 136 11.53 18.83 -18.21
N TRP A 137 10.48 19.55 -18.65
CA TRP A 137 10.28 19.96 -20.05
C TRP A 137 11.45 20.73 -20.64
N ASP A 138 12.07 21.62 -19.88
CA ASP A 138 13.27 22.32 -20.36
C ASP A 138 14.43 21.32 -20.43
N ASP A 139 14.99 21.12 -21.62
CA ASP A 139 16.12 20.23 -21.87
C ASP A 139 17.30 20.52 -20.93
N ASN A 140 17.50 21.78 -20.54
CA ASN A 140 18.56 22.21 -19.62
C ASN A 140 18.24 21.97 -18.14
N THR A 141 17.01 21.59 -17.79
CA THR A 141 16.68 21.18 -16.41
C THR A 141 17.27 19.81 -16.16
N PRO A 142 18.38 19.69 -15.39
CA PRO A 142 18.96 18.40 -15.07
C PRO A 142 17.95 17.58 -14.30
N PHE A 143 17.95 16.27 -14.55
CA PHE A 143 17.04 15.36 -13.88
C PHE A 143 17.15 15.46 -12.35
N GLU A 144 18.36 15.68 -11.85
CA GLU A 144 18.72 15.84 -10.44
C GLU A 144 18.06 17.06 -9.78
N LYS A 145 17.62 18.04 -10.58
CA LYS A 145 16.92 19.23 -10.07
C LYS A 145 15.44 18.98 -9.83
N LEU A 146 14.87 17.85 -10.24
CA LEU A 146 13.48 17.50 -9.94
C LEU A 146 13.38 17.02 -8.49
N PRO A 147 12.85 17.84 -7.55
CA PRO A 147 12.77 17.43 -6.17
C PRO A 147 11.67 16.36 -6.03
N PHE A 148 12.00 15.23 -5.40
CA PHE A 148 11.07 14.12 -5.20
C PHE A 148 9.74 14.60 -4.60
N ALA A 149 9.79 15.39 -3.52
CA ALA A 149 8.59 15.89 -2.86
C ALA A 149 7.69 16.72 -3.79
N LYS A 150 8.28 17.53 -4.68
CA LYS A 150 7.52 18.32 -5.66
C LYS A 150 6.85 17.40 -6.69
N ALA A 151 7.55 16.36 -7.15
CA ALA A 151 7.00 15.38 -8.09
C ALA A 151 5.85 14.59 -7.47
N SER A 152 6.04 14.05 -6.26
CA SER A 152 5.00 13.33 -5.53
C SER A 152 3.78 14.21 -5.25
N PHE A 153 3.98 15.47 -4.84
CA PHE A 153 2.89 16.40 -4.63
C PHE A 153 2.08 16.62 -5.91
N LEU A 154 2.71 17.00 -7.02
CA LEU A 154 2.01 17.25 -8.27
C LEU A 154 1.30 16.01 -8.81
N LEU A 155 1.93 14.84 -8.72
CA LEU A 155 1.30 13.58 -9.11
C LEU A 155 0.02 13.29 -8.31
N ALA A 156 0.00 13.63 -7.03
CA ALA A 156 -1.15 13.43 -6.16
C ALA A 156 -2.23 14.51 -6.30
N GLU A 157 -1.89 15.65 -6.92
CA GLU A 157 -2.83 16.74 -7.24
C GLU A 157 -3.53 16.57 -8.59
N MET A 158 -3.14 15.59 -9.42
CA MET A 158 -3.80 15.35 -10.71
C MET A 158 -5.20 14.77 -10.50
N PRO A 159 -6.28 15.52 -10.74
CA PRO A 159 -7.63 15.01 -10.53
C PRO A 159 -7.98 13.98 -11.61
N PHE A 160 -8.90 13.07 -11.27
CA PHE A 160 -9.44 12.12 -12.24
C PHE A 160 -10.94 11.96 -12.08
N ASN A 161 -11.59 11.52 -13.15
CA ASN A 161 -13.01 11.21 -13.15
C ASN A 161 -13.23 9.80 -12.61
N LEU A 162 -13.92 9.70 -11.47
CA LEU A 162 -14.40 8.41 -11.00
C LEU A 162 -15.67 8.06 -11.79
N GLN A 163 -15.51 7.25 -12.86
CA GLN A 163 -16.58 6.95 -13.82
C GLN A 163 -17.88 6.48 -13.16
N ALA A 164 -17.79 5.71 -12.07
CA ALA A 164 -18.94 5.20 -11.34
C ALA A 164 -19.78 6.31 -10.66
N GLN A 165 -19.18 7.44 -10.30
CA GLN A 165 -19.81 8.48 -9.48
C GLN A 165 -19.98 9.82 -10.19
N LYS A 166 -19.47 9.97 -11.43
CA LYS A 166 -19.43 11.25 -12.18
C LYS A 166 -18.83 12.40 -11.34
N GLU A 167 -17.91 12.07 -10.46
CA GLU A 167 -17.24 13.01 -9.57
C GLU A 167 -15.78 13.17 -9.97
N VAL A 168 -15.28 14.41 -9.89
CA VAL A 168 -13.86 14.73 -10.00
C VAL A 168 -13.23 14.56 -8.62
N VAL A 169 -12.29 13.62 -8.51
CA VAL A 169 -11.66 13.25 -7.24
C VAL A 169 -10.14 13.44 -7.32
N TRP A 170 -9.52 13.67 -6.17
CA TRP A 170 -8.09 13.88 -6.04
C TRP A 170 -7.42 12.65 -5.43
N PRO A 171 -6.35 12.12 -6.05
CA PRO A 171 -5.65 10.95 -5.53
C PRO A 171 -5.18 11.09 -4.09
N LYS A 172 -4.64 12.26 -3.71
CA LYS A 172 -4.25 12.53 -2.31
C LYS A 172 -5.43 12.35 -1.35
N LYS A 173 -6.60 12.92 -1.67
CA LYS A 173 -7.76 12.89 -0.78
C LYS A 173 -8.25 11.46 -0.58
N LEU A 174 -8.24 10.67 -1.65
CA LEU A 174 -8.65 9.27 -1.60
C LEU A 174 -7.65 8.40 -0.83
N MET A 175 -6.33 8.60 -1.02
CA MET A 175 -5.34 7.84 -0.26
C MET A 175 -5.37 8.17 1.23
N LEU A 176 -5.43 9.45 1.59
CA LEU A 176 -5.47 9.85 3.00
C LEU A 176 -6.73 9.30 3.69
N ARG A 177 -7.90 9.39 3.03
CA ARG A 177 -9.14 8.79 3.51
C ARG A 177 -9.06 7.26 3.67
N LEU A 178 -8.43 6.58 2.70
CA LEU A 178 -8.23 5.13 2.77
C LEU A 178 -7.40 4.74 3.99
N LEU A 179 -6.38 5.53 4.33
CA LEU A 179 -5.57 5.32 5.53
C LEU A 179 -6.37 5.57 6.81
N ASP A 180 -7.19 6.63 6.85
CA ASP A 180 -8.08 6.91 7.99
C ASP A 180 -9.09 5.77 8.22
N ASP A 181 -9.72 5.29 7.15
CA ASP A 181 -10.69 4.19 7.20
C ASP A 181 -10.03 2.87 7.67
N ALA A 182 -8.78 2.64 7.27
CA ALA A 182 -7.99 1.50 7.71
C ALA A 182 -7.63 1.59 9.20
N ALA A 183 -7.19 2.76 9.66
CA ALA A 183 -6.89 3.01 11.07
C ALA A 183 -8.12 2.80 11.96
N ALA A 184 -9.27 3.34 11.56
CA ALA A 184 -10.54 3.17 12.26
C ALA A 184 -11.00 1.70 12.27
N SER A 185 -10.74 0.95 11.21
CA SER A 185 -11.06 -0.49 11.14
C SER A 185 -10.19 -1.30 12.10
N TYR A 186 -8.91 -0.97 12.20
CA TYR A 186 -7.99 -1.59 13.16
C TYR A 186 -8.41 -1.31 14.60
N GLN A 187 -8.71 -0.06 14.95
CA GLN A 187 -9.19 0.32 16.29
C GLN A 187 -10.51 -0.37 16.68
N ARG A 188 -11.43 -0.53 15.73
CA ARG A 188 -12.69 -1.27 15.96
C ARG A 188 -12.46 -2.77 16.18
N ALA A 189 -11.47 -3.36 15.51
CA ALA A 189 -11.13 -4.76 15.70
C ALA A 189 -10.47 -5.02 17.07
N THR A 190 -9.58 -4.13 17.50
CA THR A 190 -8.88 -4.27 18.80
C THR A 190 -9.78 -3.96 20.00
N SER A 191 -10.66 -2.95 19.90
CA SER A 191 -11.64 -2.63 20.97
C SER A 191 -12.69 -3.71 21.20
N ARG A 192 -13.10 -4.45 20.15
CA ARG A 192 -14.00 -5.61 20.31
C ARG A 192 -13.34 -6.76 21.06
N HIS A 193 -12.03 -6.91 20.93
CA HIS A 193 -11.29 -7.98 21.60
C HIS A 193 -11.10 -7.71 23.11
N THR A 194 -11.07 -6.44 23.52
CA THR A 194 -10.99 -6.04 24.94
C THR A 194 -12.35 -6.07 25.66
N SER A 195 -13.46 -6.03 24.92
CA SER A 195 -14.81 -6.07 25.49
C SER A 195 -15.37 -7.48 25.70
N THR A 196 -14.69 -8.51 25.19
CA THR A 196 -15.09 -9.93 25.36
C THR A 196 -14.45 -10.63 26.55
N ASP A 197 -13.47 -10.01 27.23
CA ASP A 197 -12.79 -10.60 28.41
C ASP A 197 -13.17 -9.91 29.74
N GLY A 198 -14.37 -9.35 29.83
CA GLY A 198 -14.76 -8.59 31.03
C GLY A 198 -16.26 -8.50 31.30
N HIS A 199 -16.94 -9.64 31.52
CA HIS A 199 -17.96 -9.88 32.57
C HIS A 199 -18.74 -11.17 32.27
N ALA A 200 -18.21 -12.30 32.75
CA ALA A 200 -19.03 -13.42 33.17
C ALA A 200 -18.76 -13.61 34.67
N SER A 201 -19.56 -12.95 35.50
CA SER A 201 -19.72 -13.34 36.90
C SER A 201 -20.56 -14.62 36.91
N PRO A 202 -20.08 -15.78 37.36
CA PRO A 202 -20.91 -16.95 37.54
C PRO A 202 -21.44 -16.91 38.97
N ASP A 203 -22.34 -15.99 39.27
CA ASP A 203 -23.14 -16.09 40.49
C ASP A 203 -24.30 -17.06 40.21
N GLY A 204 -23.96 -18.35 40.29
CA GLY A 204 -24.82 -19.45 39.88
C GLY A 204 -24.30 -20.78 40.39
N LYS A 205 -24.17 -20.90 41.72
CA LYS A 205 -24.05 -22.15 42.49
C LYS A 205 -23.28 -23.30 41.82
N VAL A 206 -21.95 -23.26 41.91
CA VAL A 206 -21.15 -24.49 41.86
C VAL A 206 -21.21 -25.15 43.23
N VAL A 207 -22.05 -26.17 43.36
CA VAL A 207 -22.03 -27.06 44.54
C VAL A 207 -20.77 -27.90 44.46
N SER A 208 -19.90 -27.77 45.46
CA SER A 208 -18.65 -28.53 45.52
C SER A 208 -18.90 -30.02 45.77
N MET A 209 -18.07 -30.87 45.16
CA MET A 209 -18.19 -32.34 45.17
C MET A 209 -17.84 -32.99 46.54
N VAL A 210 -17.70 -32.21 47.62
CA VAL A 210 -17.29 -32.70 48.96
C VAL A 210 -18.46 -32.85 49.96
N ASP A 211 -19.67 -32.40 49.62
CA ASP A 211 -20.85 -32.50 50.51
C ASP A 211 -21.72 -33.75 50.29
N PHE A 212 -21.33 -34.67 49.40
CA PHE A 212 -22.11 -35.87 49.09
C PHE A 212 -21.74 -37.08 49.95
N LYS A 213 -21.62 -36.92 51.28
CA LYS A 213 -21.54 -38.07 52.20
C LYS A 213 -22.22 -37.81 53.55
N LYS A 214 -23.46 -38.30 53.69
CA LYS A 214 -23.94 -39.05 54.87
C LYS A 214 -25.25 -39.82 54.60
N PRO A 215 -25.50 -40.93 55.31
CA PRO A 215 -26.24 -42.09 54.81
C PRO A 215 -27.74 -42.04 55.07
N ARG A 216 -28.50 -42.73 54.21
CA ARG A 216 -29.90 -43.13 54.47
C ARG A 216 -29.95 -44.00 55.73
N LYS A 217 -30.78 -43.60 56.70
CA LYS A 217 -31.32 -44.51 57.72
C LYS A 217 -32.76 -44.88 57.32
N SER A 218 -33.03 -46.18 57.38
CA SER A 218 -34.37 -46.78 57.35
C SER A 218 -35.17 -46.40 58.57
#